data_AF-A0A3N5XS02-F1
#
_entry.id   AF-A0A3N5XS02-F1
#
_cell.length_a   1.000
_cell.length_b   1.000
_cell.length_c   1.000
_cell.angle_alpha   90.00
_cell.angle_beta   90.00
_cell.angle_gamma   90.00
#
_symmetry.space_group_name_H-M   'P 1'
#
loop_
_entity.id
_entity.type
_entity.pdbx_description
1 polymer ?
#
loop_
_entity_poly.entity_id
_entity_poly.type
_entity_poly.pdbx_seq_one_letter_code
_entity_poly.pdbx_strand_id
1 'polypeptide(L)'
;MFQFALFSGTGVILSAMKGQTREVLMIIVCCNNKKSGGVRSYDGESSILDTLETGVGEELRRARGQVFDWISKGGKTSSGEAMSDLPRNQALVKGPDLGGEADDGKYLMAAERYQGAFFSELGVQGPTLLTDGSASVLILSGLYGVLKPAEPIQDYVCHFNDHPTIRETLTHKELLSRAVIDVIRASGAKTILDFTALHSYRYLLDWDLIAREVKDGVFHLFGEQTTGVELLIPLGVLAGRLLQSSPADLRLLQPCKFLETPTDRVYLHSGGRVPRDLSPQLRDELELFESCHELVGMVRFIRRVLDQLDPGSEDREVALRLAALEHQGVMSSDVAHAINDTVRWCKHVETQFTFTAQQIPLDWLRKRYDVIQEWAAGK
;
A
#
# COMPACT_ATOMS: atom_id res chain seq x y z
N MET A 1 30.39 19.18 15.94
CA MET A 1 29.92 19.50 17.30
C MET A 1 28.62 20.28 17.16
N PHE A 2 27.50 19.57 16.95
CA PHE A 2 26.17 20.18 16.84
C PHE A 2 25.42 19.87 18.13
N GLN A 3 24.97 20.93 18.81
CA GLN A 3 24.37 20.89 20.13
C GLN A 3 22.86 20.67 19.97
N PHE A 4 22.36 19.52 20.42
CA PHE A 4 20.93 19.21 20.45
C PHE A 4 20.28 19.88 21.67
N ALA A 5 19.28 20.72 21.43
CA ALA A 5 18.37 21.20 22.45
C ALA A 5 17.22 20.20 22.61
N LEU A 6 17.14 19.58 23.79
CA LEU A 6 15.97 18.85 24.27
C LEU A 6 14.83 19.84 24.51
N PHE A 7 13.86 19.91 23.61
CA PHE A 7 12.63 20.66 23.83
C PHE A 7 11.60 19.78 24.54
N SER A 8 11.42 20.04 25.85
CA SER A 8 10.25 19.62 26.61
C SER A 8 9.15 20.67 26.39
N GLY A 9 8.21 20.37 25.50
CA GLY A 9 7.16 21.32 25.10
C GLY A 9 6.03 20.70 24.29
N THR A 10 5.58 19.49 24.67
CA THR A 10 4.64 18.67 23.89
C THR A 10 3.16 19.10 23.98
N GLY A 11 2.81 20.08 24.81
CA GLY A 11 1.41 20.44 25.04
C GLY A 11 0.83 21.53 24.13
N VAL A 12 1.65 22.39 23.54
CA VAL A 12 1.18 23.63 22.87
C VAL A 12 1.17 23.51 21.34
N ILE A 13 1.96 22.61 20.75
CA ILE A 13 2.15 22.54 19.29
C ILE A 13 0.93 21.92 18.57
N LEU A 14 0.29 20.89 19.15
CA LEU A 14 -0.81 20.17 18.50
C LEU A 14 -2.08 21.03 18.29
N SER A 15 -2.36 21.99 19.18
CA SER A 15 -3.53 22.88 19.07
C SER A 15 -3.43 23.87 17.90
N ALA A 16 -2.23 24.13 17.38
CA ALA A 16 -2.00 25.11 16.31
C ALA A 16 -2.08 24.51 14.89
N MET A 17 -2.22 23.18 14.76
CA MET A 17 -2.16 22.50 13.45
C MET A 17 -3.55 22.22 12.83
N LYS A 18 -4.65 22.50 13.54
CA LYS A 18 -6.01 22.40 12.98
C LYS A 18 -6.21 23.43 11.87
N GLY A 19 -6.31 22.98 10.63
CA GLY A 19 -6.60 23.81 9.45
C GLY A 19 -5.41 24.20 8.58
N GLN A 20 -4.19 23.70 8.85
CA GLN A 20 -3.07 23.83 7.91
C GLN A 20 -3.10 22.71 6.87
N THR A 21 -2.93 23.06 5.59
CA THR A 21 -2.72 22.10 4.51
C THR A 21 -1.48 21.27 4.80
N ARG A 22 -1.64 19.95 4.84
CA ARG A 22 -0.55 19.00 5.06
C ARG A 22 0.05 18.62 3.70
N GLU A 23 1.19 19.22 3.39
CA GLU A 23 1.87 19.02 2.08
C GLU A 23 2.59 17.67 1.98
N VAL A 24 2.69 16.91 3.08
CA VAL A 24 3.28 15.57 3.09
C VAL A 24 2.22 14.53 3.43
N LEU A 25 2.19 13.44 2.67
CA LEU A 25 1.37 12.27 2.89
C LEU A 25 2.25 11.06 3.27
N MET A 26 2.02 10.46 4.43
CA MET A 26 2.64 9.20 4.85
C MET A 26 1.71 8.04 4.53
N ILE A 27 2.22 6.99 3.90
CA ILE A 27 1.49 5.74 3.66
C ILE A 27 2.11 4.66 4.55
N ILE A 28 1.34 4.17 5.51
CA ILE A 28 1.74 3.15 6.47
C ILE A 28 0.94 1.86 6.25
N VAL A 29 1.34 0.77 6.92
CA VAL A 29 0.62 -0.51 6.86
C VAL A 29 -0.18 -0.77 8.12
N CYS A 30 -1.29 -1.49 7.96
CA CYS A 30 -2.05 -2.04 9.09
C CYS A 30 -1.24 -3.10 9.85
N CYS A 31 -1.83 -3.65 10.91
CA CYS A 31 -1.23 -4.78 11.61
C CYS A 31 -2.27 -5.80 12.08
N ASN A 32 -1.79 -7.03 12.31
CA ASN A 32 -2.61 -8.11 12.84
C ASN A 32 -2.95 -7.89 14.33
N ASN A 33 -2.07 -7.23 15.10
CA ASN A 33 -2.40 -6.91 16.49
C ASN A 33 -3.36 -5.72 16.56
N LYS A 34 -4.54 -5.94 17.13
CA LYS A 34 -5.60 -4.95 17.23
C LYS A 34 -6.19 -4.95 18.63
N LYS A 35 -6.52 -3.77 19.12
CA LYS A 35 -7.31 -3.56 20.32
C LYS A 35 -8.75 -4.03 20.05
N SER A 36 -9.27 -4.92 20.89
CA SER A 36 -10.67 -5.34 20.81
C SER A 36 -11.61 -4.32 21.47
N GLY A 37 -12.91 -4.47 21.22
CA GLY A 37 -13.95 -3.54 21.67
C GLY A 37 -14.35 -2.53 20.59
N GLY A 38 -15.02 -1.46 21.04
CA GLY A 38 -15.57 -0.42 20.17
C GLY A 38 -17.02 -0.05 20.50
N VAL A 39 -17.54 0.92 19.76
CA VAL A 39 -18.93 1.37 19.81
C VAL A 39 -19.72 0.80 18.64
N ARG A 40 -21.04 0.71 18.76
CA ARG A 40 -21.89 0.14 17.68
C ARG A 40 -22.19 1.12 16.54
N SER A 41 -21.96 2.40 16.75
CA SER A 41 -22.17 3.44 15.75
C SER A 41 -20.97 3.52 14.81
N TYR A 42 -21.21 3.31 13.52
CA TYR A 42 -20.26 3.69 12.47
C TYR A 42 -20.38 5.19 12.19
N ASP A 43 -19.26 5.90 12.28
CA ASP A 43 -19.15 7.29 11.84
C ASP A 43 -18.62 7.33 10.40
N GLY A 44 -19.52 7.63 9.46
CA GLY A 44 -19.20 7.74 8.03
C GLY A 44 -18.44 9.01 7.66
N GLU A 45 -18.57 10.10 8.42
CA GLU A 45 -17.93 11.39 8.11
C GLU A 45 -16.40 11.30 8.27
N SER A 46 -15.95 10.50 9.23
CA SER A 46 -14.52 10.23 9.43
C SER A 46 -13.94 9.22 8.42
N SER A 47 -14.77 8.58 7.60
CA SER A 47 -14.32 7.59 6.62
C SER A 47 -13.54 8.20 5.46
N ILE A 48 -12.58 7.44 4.92
CA ILE A 48 -11.96 7.78 3.63
C ILE A 48 -12.99 7.88 2.51
N LEU A 49 -14.07 7.11 2.57
CA LEU A 49 -15.10 7.07 1.53
C LEU A 49 -15.75 8.45 1.29
N ASP A 50 -15.80 9.31 2.30
CA ASP A 50 -16.31 10.68 2.20
C ASP A 50 -15.31 11.65 1.52
N THR A 51 -14.03 11.27 1.44
CA THR A 51 -12.97 12.06 0.79
C THR A 51 -12.76 11.70 -0.67
N LEU A 52 -13.14 10.48 -1.08
CA LEU A 52 -12.90 9.98 -2.43
C LEU A 52 -13.94 10.52 -3.42
N GLU A 53 -13.59 10.57 -4.70
CA GLU A 53 -14.57 10.81 -5.76
C GLU A 53 -15.66 9.73 -5.69
N THR A 54 -16.93 10.09 -5.93
CA THR A 54 -18.08 9.21 -5.67
C THR A 54 -17.92 7.81 -6.30
N GLY A 55 -17.43 7.74 -7.55
CA GLY A 55 -17.20 6.46 -8.22
C GLY A 55 -16.12 5.60 -7.55
N VAL A 56 -14.99 6.21 -7.16
CA VAL A 56 -13.89 5.52 -6.47
C VAL A 56 -14.32 5.07 -5.07
N GLY A 57 -15.06 5.91 -4.34
CA GLY A 57 -15.61 5.58 -3.02
C GLY A 57 -16.59 4.39 -3.07
N GLU A 58 -17.50 4.36 -4.05
CA GLU A 58 -18.42 3.24 -4.25
C GLU A 58 -17.69 1.94 -4.65
N GLU A 59 -16.71 2.03 -5.54
CA GLU A 59 -15.87 0.89 -5.93
C GLU A 59 -15.08 0.35 -4.73
N LEU A 60 -14.47 1.21 -3.92
CA LEU A 60 -13.75 0.80 -2.71
C LEU A 60 -14.69 0.15 -1.70
N ARG A 61 -15.87 0.72 -1.45
CA ARG A 61 -16.87 0.12 -0.56
C ARG A 61 -17.29 -1.27 -1.05
N ARG A 62 -17.49 -1.44 -2.36
CA ARG A 62 -17.83 -2.75 -2.97
C ARG A 62 -16.69 -3.76 -2.79
N ALA A 63 -15.45 -3.34 -3.03
CA ALA A 63 -14.27 -4.18 -2.85
C ALA A 63 -14.12 -4.64 -1.39
N ARG A 64 -14.35 -3.74 -0.42
CA ARG A 64 -14.40 -4.08 1.01
C ARG A 64 -15.46 -5.14 1.31
N GLY A 65 -16.67 -4.98 0.75
CA GLY A 65 -17.74 -5.95 0.87
C GLY A 65 -17.43 -7.32 0.24
N GLN A 66 -16.70 -7.35 -0.87
CA GLN A 66 -16.24 -8.59 -1.51
C GLN A 66 -15.20 -9.32 -0.66
N VAL A 67 -14.24 -8.60 -0.06
CA VAL A 67 -13.26 -9.19 0.86
C VAL A 67 -13.96 -9.72 2.11
N PHE A 68 -14.94 -8.98 2.67
CA PHE A 68 -15.79 -9.47 3.75
C PHE A 68 -16.51 -10.78 3.35
N ASP A 69 -17.18 -10.81 2.20
CA ASP A 69 -17.91 -12.00 1.76
C ASP A 69 -16.98 -13.20 1.59
N TRP A 70 -15.74 -13.00 1.14
CA TRP A 70 -14.73 -14.04 1.06
C TRP A 70 -14.32 -14.57 2.44
N ILE A 71 -14.10 -13.68 3.43
CA ILE A 71 -13.84 -14.05 4.83
C ILE A 71 -15.00 -14.87 5.39
N SER A 72 -16.23 -14.36 5.29
CA SER A 72 -17.42 -14.98 5.89
C SER A 72 -17.80 -16.32 5.27
N LYS A 73 -17.43 -16.55 4.00
CA LYS A 73 -17.64 -17.83 3.30
C LYS A 73 -16.54 -18.86 3.55
N GLY A 74 -15.62 -18.60 4.48
CA GLY A 74 -14.55 -19.54 4.84
C GLY A 74 -13.36 -19.49 3.89
N GLY A 75 -13.06 -18.31 3.32
CA GLY A 75 -11.79 -18.05 2.64
C GLY A 75 -10.60 -18.48 3.51
N LYS A 76 -9.49 -18.93 2.91
CA LYS A 76 -8.38 -19.52 3.66
C LYS A 76 -7.23 -18.54 3.84
N THR A 77 -6.61 -18.56 5.01
CA THR A 77 -5.31 -17.92 5.27
C THR A 77 -4.21 -18.59 4.43
N SER A 78 -3.01 -18.00 4.43
CA SER A 78 -1.81 -18.62 3.86
C SER A 78 -1.41 -19.94 4.57
N SER A 79 -1.80 -20.10 5.86
CA SER A 79 -1.65 -21.35 6.63
C SER A 79 -2.73 -22.39 6.34
N GLY A 80 -3.76 -22.04 5.54
CA GLY A 80 -4.86 -22.93 5.17
C GLY A 80 -6.04 -22.96 6.16
N GLU A 81 -6.00 -22.15 7.22
CA GLU A 81 -7.07 -21.98 8.21
C GLU A 81 -8.24 -21.19 7.60
N ALA A 82 -9.48 -21.55 7.93
CA ALA A 82 -10.63 -20.79 7.48
C ALA A 82 -10.71 -19.45 8.22
N MET A 83 -10.78 -18.36 7.48
CA MET A 83 -10.85 -16.99 7.99
C MET A 83 -12.08 -16.76 8.85
N SER A 84 -13.20 -17.43 8.56
CA SER A 84 -14.43 -17.40 9.35
C SER A 84 -14.24 -17.94 10.77
N ASP A 85 -13.28 -18.84 10.95
CA ASP A 85 -13.09 -19.56 12.21
C ASP A 85 -12.13 -18.80 13.15
N LEU A 86 -11.41 -17.80 12.63
CA LEU A 86 -10.52 -16.96 13.41
C LEU A 86 -11.33 -16.16 14.44
N PRO A 87 -10.98 -16.19 15.75
CA PRO A 87 -11.81 -15.61 16.82
C PRO A 87 -12.24 -14.17 16.62
N ARG A 88 -11.39 -13.33 16.00
CA ARG A 88 -11.72 -11.92 15.74
C ARG A 88 -12.68 -11.72 14.57
N ASN A 89 -12.65 -12.61 13.57
CA ASN A 89 -13.53 -12.53 12.40
C ASN A 89 -14.94 -13.04 12.71
N GLN A 90 -15.12 -13.84 13.77
CA GLN A 90 -16.44 -14.35 14.17
C GLN A 90 -17.43 -13.25 14.57
N ALA A 91 -16.94 -12.08 15.01
CA ALA A 91 -17.75 -10.92 15.36
C ALA A 91 -17.84 -9.87 14.24
N LEU A 92 -17.24 -10.15 13.07
CA LEU A 92 -17.27 -9.25 11.92
C LEU A 92 -18.66 -9.30 11.27
N VAL A 93 -19.27 -8.13 11.06
CA VAL A 93 -20.59 -8.03 10.42
C VAL A 93 -20.51 -7.14 9.19
N LYS A 94 -21.45 -7.33 8.25
CA LYS A 94 -21.53 -6.50 7.04
C LYS A 94 -22.20 -5.17 7.34
N GLY A 95 -21.49 -4.26 7.99
CA GLY A 95 -21.96 -2.92 8.29
C GLY A 95 -21.83 -1.94 7.10
N PRO A 96 -22.17 -0.66 7.30
CA PRO A 96 -22.14 0.37 6.24
C PRO A 96 -20.77 0.55 5.57
N ASP A 97 -19.70 0.37 6.34
CA ASP A 97 -18.30 0.44 5.88
C ASP A 97 -17.93 -0.66 4.87
N LEU A 98 -18.69 -1.75 4.88
CA LEU A 98 -18.54 -2.94 4.02
C LEU A 98 -19.70 -3.07 3.02
N GLY A 99 -20.53 -2.02 2.89
CA GLY A 99 -21.67 -1.99 1.97
C GLY A 99 -22.87 -2.84 2.39
N GLY A 100 -23.02 -3.12 3.69
CA GLY A 100 -24.24 -3.73 4.25
C GLY A 100 -24.96 -2.80 5.23
N GLU A 101 -25.93 -3.35 5.95
CA GLU A 101 -26.85 -2.60 6.82
C GLU A 101 -26.77 -3.04 8.29
N ALA A 102 -25.82 -3.92 8.65
CA ALA A 102 -25.68 -4.40 10.03
C ALA A 102 -25.27 -3.25 10.97
N ASP A 103 -25.95 -3.14 12.11
CA ASP A 103 -25.79 -2.06 13.10
C ASP A 103 -25.18 -2.53 14.43
N ASP A 104 -24.77 -3.80 14.50
CA ASP A 104 -24.21 -4.45 15.68
C ASP A 104 -22.68 -4.59 15.65
N GLY A 105 -22.03 -4.13 14.56
CA GLY A 105 -20.59 -4.09 14.39
C GLY A 105 -19.92 -3.20 15.44
N LYS A 106 -18.74 -3.59 15.93
CA LYS A 106 -18.01 -2.82 16.96
C LYS A 106 -16.84 -2.06 16.35
N TYR A 107 -16.94 -0.74 16.38
CA TYR A 107 -16.01 0.17 15.71
C TYR A 107 -15.08 0.90 16.69
N LEU A 108 -13.83 1.04 16.29
CA LEU A 108 -12.82 1.92 16.89
C LEU A 108 -12.09 2.63 15.75
N MET A 109 -11.64 3.86 15.98
CA MET A 109 -10.78 4.54 15.01
C MET A 109 -9.55 3.68 14.68
N ALA A 110 -9.16 3.63 13.41
CA ALA A 110 -8.01 2.85 12.97
C ALA A 110 -6.73 3.17 13.77
N ALA A 111 -6.50 4.45 14.06
CA ALA A 111 -5.37 4.94 14.85
C ALA A 111 -5.33 4.38 16.28
N GLU A 112 -6.50 4.10 16.88
CA GLU A 112 -6.62 3.52 18.22
C GLU A 112 -6.64 2.00 18.21
N ARG A 113 -7.15 1.41 17.11
CA ARG A 113 -7.31 -0.03 16.99
C ARG A 113 -5.97 -0.73 16.75
N TYR A 114 -5.12 -0.21 15.88
CA TYR A 114 -3.86 -0.87 15.52
C TYR A 114 -2.80 -0.75 16.63
N GLN A 115 -2.16 -1.88 17.00
CA GLN A 115 -1.19 -1.99 18.10
C GLN A 115 0.04 -2.85 17.75
N GLY A 116 0.44 -2.84 16.48
CA GLY A 116 1.62 -3.58 15.99
C GLY A 116 2.93 -2.87 16.28
N ALA A 117 4.05 -3.47 15.84
CA ALA A 117 5.40 -2.95 16.06
C ALA A 117 5.54 -1.45 15.71
N PHE A 118 5.09 -1.05 14.51
CA PHE A 118 5.09 0.35 14.09
C PHE A 118 4.29 1.28 15.04
N PHE A 119 3.08 0.85 15.42
CA PHE A 119 2.15 1.67 16.22
C PHE A 119 2.61 1.82 17.66
N SER A 120 3.23 0.79 18.23
CA SER A 120 3.78 0.82 19.59
C SER A 120 4.88 1.87 19.75
N GLU A 121 5.71 2.08 18.71
CA GLU A 121 6.81 3.06 18.73
C GLU A 121 6.33 4.52 18.65
N LEU A 122 5.07 4.76 18.28
CA LEU A 122 4.47 6.10 18.31
C LEU A 122 4.14 6.55 19.75
N GLY A 123 4.17 5.62 20.72
CA GLY A 123 3.86 5.87 22.12
C GLY A 123 2.40 6.23 22.37
N VAL A 124 2.10 6.71 23.59
CA VAL A 124 0.74 6.99 24.06
C VAL A 124 0.02 8.06 23.21
N GLN A 125 0.77 8.98 22.60
CA GLN A 125 0.22 10.02 21.73
C GLN A 125 0.01 9.55 20.29
N GLY A 126 0.39 8.31 19.95
CA GLY A 126 0.34 7.78 18.59
C GLY A 126 -0.99 7.99 17.86
N PRO A 127 -2.15 7.66 18.45
CA PRO A 127 -3.44 7.89 17.80
C PRO A 127 -3.69 9.36 17.42
N THR A 128 -3.31 10.29 18.31
CA THR A 128 -3.39 11.73 18.05
C THR A 128 -2.38 12.16 17.00
N LEU A 129 -1.13 11.69 17.04
CA LEU A 129 -0.11 12.03 16.05
C LEU A 129 -0.50 11.58 14.64
N LEU A 130 -1.07 10.38 14.50
CA LEU A 130 -1.52 9.87 13.20
C LEU A 130 -2.67 10.70 12.63
N THR A 131 -3.53 11.24 13.48
CA THR A 131 -4.74 11.98 13.06
C THR A 131 -4.47 13.47 12.86
N ASP A 132 -3.73 14.06 13.79
CA ASP A 132 -3.57 15.51 13.97
C ASP A 132 -2.15 16.03 13.68
N GLY A 133 -1.19 15.13 13.40
CA GLY A 133 0.21 15.47 13.17
C GLY A 133 0.46 16.36 11.94
N SER A 134 1.74 16.65 11.73
CA SER A 134 2.23 17.55 10.68
C SER A 134 2.11 17.02 9.25
N ALA A 135 1.86 15.72 9.08
CA ALA A 135 1.63 15.06 7.81
C ALA A 135 0.27 14.36 7.77
N SER A 136 -0.33 14.27 6.59
CA SER A 136 -1.48 13.41 6.36
C SER A 136 -1.02 11.95 6.44
N VAL A 137 -1.87 11.05 6.91
CA VAL A 137 -1.55 9.63 6.99
C VAL A 137 -2.64 8.81 6.32
N LEU A 138 -2.24 7.79 5.57
CA LEU A 138 -3.09 6.74 5.07
C LEU A 138 -2.58 5.37 5.54
N ILE A 139 -3.50 4.46 5.82
CA ILE A 139 -3.20 3.11 6.29
C ILE A 139 -3.64 2.10 5.23
N LEU A 140 -2.72 1.31 4.71
CA LEU A 140 -3.03 0.17 3.84
C LEU A 140 -3.51 -1.02 4.67
N SER A 141 -4.70 -1.54 4.37
CA SER A 141 -5.40 -2.56 5.14
C SER A 141 -5.94 -3.70 4.26
N GLY A 142 -5.71 -4.96 4.67
CA GLY A 142 -6.16 -6.12 3.89
C GLY A 142 -7.68 -6.24 3.73
N LEU A 143 -8.49 -5.79 4.70
CA LEU A 143 -9.95 -5.75 4.56
C LEU A 143 -10.43 -4.45 3.92
N TYR A 144 -9.83 -3.33 4.33
CA TYR A 144 -10.35 -2.00 4.01
C TYR A 144 -9.71 -1.34 2.78
N GLY A 145 -8.65 -1.93 2.22
CA GLY A 145 -7.85 -1.33 1.16
C GLY A 145 -6.98 -0.20 1.68
N VAL A 146 -7.56 0.99 1.76
CA VAL A 146 -6.93 2.21 2.29
C VAL A 146 -7.88 2.88 3.29
N LEU A 147 -7.32 3.47 4.34
CA LEU A 147 -8.06 4.06 5.46
C LEU A 147 -7.43 5.38 5.93
N LYS A 148 -8.26 6.29 6.43
CA LYS A 148 -7.81 7.38 7.29
C LYS A 148 -7.58 6.86 8.72
N PRO A 149 -6.63 7.42 9.50
CA PRO A 149 -6.44 7.07 10.91
C PRO A 149 -7.71 7.27 11.76
N ALA A 150 -8.51 8.29 11.46
CA ALA A 150 -9.78 8.57 12.15
C ALA A 150 -10.94 7.67 11.69
N GLU A 151 -10.78 6.87 10.63
CA GLU A 151 -11.86 6.03 10.12
C GLU A 151 -12.21 4.92 11.13
N PRO A 152 -13.48 4.79 11.55
CA PRO A 152 -13.90 3.70 12.41
C PRO A 152 -13.85 2.37 11.67
N ILE A 153 -13.18 1.38 12.26
CA ILE A 153 -13.06 0.03 11.71
C ILE A 153 -13.45 -1.04 12.72
N GLN A 154 -13.92 -2.18 12.22
CA GLN A 154 -14.22 -3.36 13.03
C GLN A 154 -12.94 -4.10 13.45
N ASP A 155 -13.04 -5.01 14.42
CA ASP A 155 -11.94 -5.92 14.76
C ASP A 155 -11.91 -7.07 13.74
N TYR A 156 -10.76 -7.32 13.12
CA TYR A 156 -10.64 -8.33 12.06
C TYR A 156 -9.21 -8.85 11.92
N VAL A 157 -9.08 -10.02 11.29
CA VAL A 157 -7.82 -10.59 10.78
C VAL A 157 -7.97 -10.78 9.28
N CYS A 158 -7.20 -10.00 8.52
CA CYS A 158 -7.10 -10.08 7.07
C CYS A 158 -5.85 -9.29 6.63
N HIS A 159 -4.87 -10.00 6.11
CA HIS A 159 -3.64 -9.47 5.56
C HIS A 159 -3.66 -9.61 4.03
N PHE A 160 -3.12 -8.64 3.29
CA PHE A 160 -3.10 -8.70 1.81
C PHE A 160 -2.41 -9.95 1.24
N ASN A 161 -1.50 -10.52 2.03
CA ASN A 161 -0.73 -11.71 1.67
C ASN A 161 -1.41 -13.03 2.06
N ASP A 162 -2.58 -12.98 2.70
CA ASP A 162 -3.28 -14.21 3.06
C ASP A 162 -3.82 -14.95 1.84
N HIS A 163 -4.30 -14.22 0.82
CA HIS A 163 -4.80 -14.82 -0.40
C HIS A 163 -4.75 -13.85 -1.61
N PRO A 164 -4.39 -14.32 -2.83
CA PRO A 164 -4.39 -13.49 -4.03
C PRO A 164 -5.70 -12.74 -4.30
N THR A 165 -6.84 -13.37 -4.03
CA THR A 165 -8.17 -12.74 -4.18
C THR A 165 -8.30 -11.42 -3.42
N ILE A 166 -7.71 -11.29 -2.22
CA ILE A 166 -7.76 -10.03 -1.45
C ILE A 166 -7.04 -8.92 -2.23
N ARG A 167 -5.81 -9.21 -2.67
CA ARG A 167 -4.99 -8.29 -3.45
C ARG A 167 -5.66 -7.93 -4.78
N GLU A 168 -6.09 -8.93 -5.54
CA GLU A 168 -6.75 -8.75 -6.83
C GLU A 168 -8.01 -7.90 -6.70
N THR A 169 -8.85 -8.18 -5.69
CA THR A 169 -10.08 -7.39 -5.43
C THR A 169 -9.77 -5.92 -5.14
N LEU A 170 -8.78 -5.65 -4.28
CA LEU A 170 -8.46 -4.28 -3.87
C LEU A 170 -7.64 -3.51 -4.92
N THR A 171 -6.85 -4.20 -5.74
CA THR A 171 -6.01 -3.57 -6.78
C THR A 171 -6.62 -3.58 -8.18
N HIS A 172 -7.82 -4.16 -8.34
CA HIS A 172 -8.55 -4.18 -9.61
C HIS A 172 -8.73 -2.76 -10.16
N LYS A 173 -8.41 -2.56 -11.45
CA LYS A 173 -8.45 -1.25 -12.13
C LYS A 173 -7.76 -0.16 -11.32
N GLU A 174 -6.60 -0.49 -10.74
CA GLU A 174 -5.76 0.44 -9.97
C GLU A 174 -6.52 1.14 -8.82
N LEU A 175 -7.54 0.49 -8.25
CA LEU A 175 -8.47 1.09 -7.29
C LEU A 175 -7.76 1.72 -6.08
N LEU A 176 -6.78 1.04 -5.46
CA LEU A 176 -6.01 1.64 -4.36
C LEU A 176 -5.21 2.86 -4.80
N SER A 177 -4.57 2.82 -5.98
CA SER A 177 -3.81 3.96 -6.51
C SER A 177 -4.73 5.15 -6.78
N ARG A 178 -5.89 4.92 -7.40
CA ARG A 178 -6.91 5.96 -7.62
C ARG A 178 -7.39 6.57 -6.30
N ALA A 179 -7.67 5.74 -5.30
CA ALA A 179 -8.07 6.24 -3.98
C ALA A 179 -6.97 7.07 -3.28
N VAL A 180 -5.70 6.67 -3.41
CA VAL A 180 -4.56 7.47 -2.91
C VAL A 180 -4.47 8.81 -3.65
N ILE A 181 -4.69 8.82 -4.97
CA ILE A 181 -4.67 10.04 -5.80
C ILE A 181 -5.78 11.01 -5.41
N ASP A 182 -7.00 10.53 -5.16
CA ASP A 182 -8.09 11.37 -4.65
C ASP A 182 -7.71 12.03 -3.32
N VAL A 183 -7.07 11.29 -2.41
CA VAL A 183 -6.58 11.85 -1.15
C VAL A 183 -5.47 12.88 -1.37
N ILE A 184 -4.52 12.62 -2.27
CA ILE A 184 -3.44 13.57 -2.63
C ILE A 184 -4.04 14.89 -3.10
N ARG A 185 -5.05 14.82 -3.99
CA ARG A 185 -5.76 15.98 -4.52
C ARG A 185 -6.55 16.70 -3.44
N ALA A 186 -7.26 15.98 -2.58
CA ALA A 186 -8.04 16.55 -1.49
C ALA A 186 -7.17 17.23 -0.42
N SER A 187 -6.01 16.65 -0.09
CA SER A 187 -5.12 17.20 0.94
C SER A 187 -4.12 18.24 0.40
N GLY A 188 -3.92 18.29 -0.92
CA GLY A 188 -2.88 19.09 -1.55
C GLY A 188 -1.46 18.57 -1.26
N ALA A 189 -1.31 17.25 -1.09
CA ALA A 189 -0.01 16.65 -0.82
C ALA A 189 0.94 16.83 -2.01
N LYS A 190 2.19 17.17 -1.72
CA LYS A 190 3.26 17.39 -2.70
C LYS A 190 4.37 16.37 -2.59
N THR A 191 4.53 15.76 -1.42
CA THR A 191 5.50 14.69 -1.15
C THR A 191 4.81 13.48 -0.55
N ILE A 192 5.22 12.28 -0.94
CA ILE A 192 4.79 11.03 -0.30
C ILE A 192 5.96 10.39 0.41
N LEU A 193 5.72 9.93 1.62
CA LEU A 193 6.63 9.06 2.36
C LEU A 193 6.01 7.66 2.45
N ASP A 194 6.61 6.69 1.76
CA ASP A 194 6.22 5.30 1.81
C ASP A 194 6.91 4.60 2.98
N PHE A 195 6.13 4.35 4.03
CA PHE A 195 6.50 3.67 5.27
C PHE A 195 6.06 2.20 5.27
N THR A 196 5.77 1.58 4.12
CA THR A 196 5.17 0.25 4.13
C THR A 196 6.13 -0.87 4.56
N ALA A 197 7.45 -0.63 4.48
CA ALA A 197 8.56 -1.54 4.84
C ALA A 197 8.65 -2.86 4.04
N LEU A 198 7.54 -3.36 3.54
CA LEU A 198 7.35 -4.67 2.94
C LEU A 198 7.07 -4.51 1.45
N HIS A 199 7.87 -5.19 0.63
CA HIS A 199 7.72 -5.27 -0.83
C HIS A 199 6.30 -5.63 -1.27
N SER A 200 5.71 -6.64 -0.64
CA SER A 200 4.32 -7.07 -0.90
C SER A 200 3.26 -5.99 -0.73
N TYR A 201 3.49 -4.97 0.11
CA TYR A 201 2.61 -3.81 0.23
C TYR A 201 2.94 -2.74 -0.80
N ARG A 202 4.22 -2.55 -1.15
CA ARG A 202 4.63 -1.58 -2.17
C ARG A 202 4.02 -1.87 -3.53
N TYR A 203 3.85 -3.13 -3.89
CA TYR A 203 3.30 -3.49 -5.21
C TYR A 203 1.77 -3.37 -5.28
N LEU A 204 1.09 -3.06 -4.17
CA LEU A 204 -0.33 -2.75 -4.16
C LEU A 204 -0.65 -1.43 -4.85
N LEU A 205 0.34 -0.53 -4.92
CA LEU A 205 0.19 0.82 -5.46
C LEU A 205 0.97 0.97 -6.76
N ASP A 206 0.40 1.74 -7.67
CA ASP A 206 1.07 2.18 -8.90
C ASP A 206 1.82 3.48 -8.63
N TRP A 207 3.08 3.34 -8.23
CA TRP A 207 3.93 4.47 -7.90
C TRP A 207 4.22 5.38 -9.09
N ASP A 208 4.25 4.86 -10.32
CA ASP A 208 4.43 5.70 -11.51
C ASP A 208 3.19 6.56 -11.78
N LEU A 209 2.00 6.00 -11.53
CA LEU A 209 0.75 6.75 -11.61
C LEU A 209 0.67 7.80 -10.50
N ILE A 210 0.99 7.43 -9.27
CA ILE A 210 0.96 8.31 -8.10
C ILE A 210 2.00 9.45 -8.23
N ALA A 211 3.22 9.14 -8.69
CA ALA A 211 4.31 10.12 -8.82
C ALA A 211 3.98 11.27 -9.78
N ARG A 212 3.04 11.07 -10.72
CA ARG A 212 2.56 12.12 -11.64
C ARG A 212 1.73 13.19 -10.93
N GLU A 213 1.16 12.87 -9.77
CA GLU A 213 0.27 13.77 -9.02
C GLU A 213 1.02 14.55 -7.93
N VAL A 214 2.27 14.15 -7.61
CA VAL A 214 3.05 14.76 -6.51
C VAL A 214 4.29 15.47 -7.02
N LYS A 215 4.34 16.79 -6.82
CA LYS A 215 5.37 17.67 -7.39
C LYS A 215 6.77 17.41 -6.83
N ASP A 216 6.86 17.14 -5.53
CA ASP A 216 8.13 17.06 -4.80
C ASP A 216 8.60 15.59 -4.64
N GLY A 217 7.83 14.63 -5.18
CA GLY A 217 8.23 13.24 -5.36
C GLY A 217 7.69 12.25 -4.32
N VAL A 218 8.05 10.98 -4.54
CA VAL A 218 7.74 9.84 -3.67
C VAL A 218 9.04 9.33 -3.06
N PHE A 219 9.10 9.20 -1.75
CA PHE A 219 10.26 8.66 -1.03
C PHE A 219 9.88 7.33 -0.37
N HIS A 220 10.52 6.25 -0.82
CA HIS A 220 10.44 4.92 -0.26
C HIS A 220 11.47 4.75 0.83
N LEU A 221 11.04 4.40 2.05
CA LEU A 221 11.92 4.32 3.20
C LEU A 221 12.50 2.91 3.36
N PHE A 222 13.83 2.80 3.43
CA PHE A 222 14.55 1.53 3.60
C PHE A 222 15.49 1.61 4.80
N GLY A 223 15.54 0.57 5.62
CA GLY A 223 16.56 0.46 6.67
C GLY A 223 17.91 0.09 6.08
N GLU A 224 18.99 0.62 6.67
CA GLU A 224 20.35 0.23 6.31
C GLU A 224 20.68 -1.17 6.84
N GLN A 225 20.13 -1.53 8.01
CA GLN A 225 20.39 -2.79 8.70
C GLN A 225 19.14 -3.67 8.85
N THR A 226 17.96 -3.06 8.97
CA THR A 226 16.70 -3.79 9.16
C THR A 226 15.88 -3.85 7.87
N THR A 227 15.22 -4.98 7.64
CA THR A 227 14.35 -5.19 6.47
C THR A 227 13.04 -5.85 6.89
N GLY A 228 12.04 -5.83 6.00
CA GLY A 228 10.76 -6.47 6.21
C GLY A 228 10.04 -6.02 7.49
N VAL A 229 9.62 -6.97 8.33
CA VAL A 229 8.85 -6.70 9.55
C VAL A 229 9.70 -6.01 10.62
N GLU A 230 11.00 -6.29 10.68
CA GLU A 230 11.91 -5.69 11.67
C GLU A 230 12.07 -4.18 11.45
N LEU A 231 12.04 -3.76 10.18
CA LEU A 231 12.08 -2.35 9.78
C LEU A 231 10.89 -1.53 10.30
N LEU A 232 9.76 -2.17 10.67
CA LEU A 232 8.60 -1.45 11.20
C LEU A 232 8.89 -0.73 12.52
N ILE A 233 9.85 -1.20 13.33
CA ILE A 233 10.24 -0.58 14.59
C ILE A 233 10.93 0.78 14.35
N PRO A 234 12.09 0.87 13.67
CA PRO A 234 12.72 2.16 13.40
C PRO A 234 11.82 3.09 12.57
N LEU A 235 10.98 2.55 11.69
CA LEU A 235 9.99 3.34 10.96
C LEU A 235 8.91 3.95 11.85
N GLY A 236 8.42 3.24 12.86
CA GLY A 236 7.47 3.78 13.83
C GLY A 236 8.08 4.93 14.63
N VAL A 237 9.33 4.78 15.09
CA VAL A 237 10.08 5.84 15.78
C VAL A 237 10.25 7.07 14.88
N LEU A 238 10.64 6.85 13.61
CA LEU A 238 10.83 7.91 12.64
C LEU A 238 9.51 8.64 12.33
N ALA A 239 8.43 7.91 12.10
CA ALA A 239 7.11 8.48 11.84
C ALA A 239 6.65 9.36 13.01
N GLY A 240 6.79 8.88 14.25
CA GLY A 240 6.46 9.67 15.44
C GLY A 240 7.22 11.00 15.50
N ARG A 241 8.53 10.98 15.21
CA ARG A 241 9.36 12.20 15.14
C ARG A 241 8.90 13.14 14.02
N LEU A 242 8.66 12.61 12.83
CA LEU A 242 8.26 13.43 11.68
C LEU A 242 6.88 14.06 11.90
N LEU A 243 5.91 13.30 12.44
CA LEU A 243 4.56 13.80 12.76
C LEU A 243 4.55 14.89 13.84
N GLN A 244 5.57 14.95 14.68
CA GLN A 244 5.78 16.02 15.67
C GLN A 244 6.58 17.22 15.14
N SER A 245 7.25 17.06 14.00
CA SER A 245 8.10 18.09 13.40
C SER A 245 7.25 19.19 12.75
N SER A 246 7.83 20.37 12.52
CA SER A 246 7.09 21.43 11.85
C SER A 246 6.86 21.07 10.35
N PRO A 247 5.80 21.58 9.70
CA PRO A 247 5.62 21.41 8.26
C PRO A 247 6.79 21.96 7.44
N ALA A 248 7.54 22.94 7.97
CA ALA A 248 8.75 23.44 7.33
C ALA A 248 9.88 22.40 7.33
N ASP A 249 10.07 21.67 8.42
CA ASP A 249 11.10 20.61 8.51
C ASP A 249 10.80 19.46 7.55
N LEU A 250 9.52 19.08 7.41
CA LEU A 250 9.11 18.03 6.49
C LEU A 250 9.43 18.38 5.02
N ARG A 251 9.33 19.66 4.64
CA ARG A 251 9.70 20.13 3.29
C ARG A 251 11.21 20.07 3.01
N LEU A 252 12.04 19.97 4.05
CA LEU A 252 13.50 19.86 3.91
C LEU A 252 13.96 18.42 3.68
N LEU A 253 13.05 17.44 3.71
CA LEU A 253 13.39 16.07 3.33
C LEU A 253 13.86 16.05 1.87
N GLN A 254 14.90 15.27 1.61
CA GLN A 254 15.52 15.16 0.30
C GLN A 254 15.71 13.68 -0.05
N PRO A 255 15.57 13.31 -1.33
CA PRO A 255 15.88 11.97 -1.77
C PRO A 255 17.37 11.67 -1.59
N CYS A 256 17.69 10.38 -1.51
CA CYS A 256 19.03 9.86 -1.36
C CYS A 256 19.74 10.33 -0.08
N LYS A 257 18.98 10.64 0.98
CA LYS A 257 19.51 10.98 2.31
C LYS A 257 19.16 9.90 3.32
N PHE A 258 19.90 9.91 4.43
CA PHE A 258 19.63 9.08 5.59
C PHE A 258 18.96 9.90 6.69
N LEU A 259 18.01 9.28 7.39
CA LEU A 259 17.42 9.76 8.62
C LEU A 259 17.79 8.80 9.75
N GLU A 260 18.31 9.36 10.83
CA GLU A 260 18.83 8.58 11.96
C GLU A 260 17.70 8.19 12.92
N THR A 261 17.64 6.92 13.28
CA THR A 261 16.80 6.38 14.37
C THR A 261 17.70 5.76 15.44
N PRO A 262 17.20 5.47 16.66
CA PRO A 262 18.02 4.84 17.70
C PRO A 262 18.57 3.46 17.32
N THR A 263 17.91 2.75 16.41
CA THR A 263 18.18 1.35 16.07
C THR A 263 18.61 1.13 14.62
N ASP A 264 18.48 2.12 13.74
CA ASP A 264 18.81 2.01 12.31
C ASP A 264 18.99 3.38 11.64
N ARG A 265 19.51 3.38 10.42
CA ARG A 265 19.58 4.53 9.50
C ARG A 265 18.61 4.29 8.36
N VAL A 266 17.65 5.18 8.18
CA VAL A 266 16.60 5.03 7.16
C VAL A 266 16.95 5.85 5.93
N TYR A 267 17.14 5.18 4.79
CA TYR A 267 17.41 5.78 3.50
C TYR A 267 16.11 6.17 2.77
N LEU A 268 16.05 7.40 2.25
CA LEU A 268 14.95 7.88 1.41
C LEU A 268 15.25 7.62 -0.06
N HIS A 269 14.69 6.56 -0.63
CA HIS A 269 14.86 6.21 -2.03
C HIS A 269 13.76 6.82 -2.91
N SER A 270 14.12 7.46 -4.03
CA SER A 270 13.13 8.11 -4.93
C SER A 270 12.83 7.33 -6.20
N GLY A 271 13.19 6.04 -6.25
CA GLY A 271 13.11 5.23 -7.46
C GLY A 271 14.31 5.41 -8.39
N GLY A 272 14.53 4.42 -9.26
CA GLY A 272 15.55 4.43 -10.30
C GLY A 272 16.91 3.91 -9.83
N ARG A 273 17.98 4.60 -10.22
CA ARG A 273 19.34 4.05 -10.09
C ARG A 273 19.78 3.90 -8.63
N VAL A 274 20.10 2.67 -8.24
CA VAL A 274 20.67 2.35 -6.94
C VAL A 274 22.12 2.87 -6.81
N PRO A 275 22.44 3.68 -5.78
CA PRO A 275 23.80 4.16 -5.55
C PRO A 275 24.77 3.04 -5.15
N ARG A 276 26.03 3.15 -5.60
CA ARG A 276 27.07 2.11 -5.39
C ARG A 276 27.74 2.19 -4.02
N ASP A 277 27.65 3.34 -3.36
CA ASP A 277 28.26 3.66 -2.07
C ASP A 277 27.42 3.21 -0.87
N LEU A 278 26.23 2.64 -1.10
CA LEU A 278 25.40 2.05 -0.06
C LEU A 278 25.97 0.71 0.44
N SER A 279 25.58 0.34 1.66
CA SER A 279 25.88 -0.98 2.22
C SER A 279 25.37 -2.08 1.28
N PRO A 280 26.05 -3.25 1.21
CA PRO A 280 25.59 -4.35 0.34
C PRO A 280 24.14 -4.75 0.60
N GLN A 281 23.75 -4.87 1.88
CA GLN A 281 22.39 -5.23 2.26
C GLN A 281 21.33 -4.23 1.76
N LEU A 282 21.54 -2.93 2.01
CA LEU A 282 20.61 -1.90 1.55
C LEU A 282 20.54 -1.86 0.02
N ARG A 283 21.67 -2.03 -0.65
CA ARG A 283 21.73 -2.09 -2.11
C ARG A 283 20.94 -3.27 -2.66
N ASP A 284 21.09 -4.45 -2.09
CA ASP A 284 20.35 -5.65 -2.52
C ASP A 284 18.83 -5.45 -2.36
N GLU A 285 18.38 -4.82 -1.26
CA GLU A 285 16.97 -4.47 -1.04
C GLU A 285 16.44 -3.44 -2.04
N LEU A 286 17.25 -2.44 -2.37
CA LEU A 286 16.88 -1.42 -3.37
C LEU A 286 16.86 -2.00 -4.78
N GLU A 287 17.87 -2.80 -5.17
CA GLU A 287 17.89 -3.50 -6.45
C GLU A 287 16.70 -4.43 -6.58
N LEU A 288 16.29 -5.06 -5.48
CA LEU A 288 15.13 -5.90 -5.48
C LEU A 288 13.83 -5.10 -5.66
N PHE A 289 13.69 -4.00 -4.93
CA PHE A 289 12.56 -3.09 -5.08
C PHE A 289 12.42 -2.61 -6.54
N GLU A 290 13.52 -2.14 -7.16
CA GLU A 290 13.51 -1.67 -8.55
C GLU A 290 13.14 -2.79 -9.54
N SER A 291 13.70 -3.99 -9.35
CA SER A 291 13.42 -5.14 -10.23
C SER A 291 11.95 -5.57 -10.17
N CYS A 292 11.37 -5.59 -8.98
CA CYS A 292 9.96 -5.90 -8.80
C CYS A 292 9.05 -4.76 -9.30
N HIS A 293 9.42 -3.49 -9.05
CA HIS A 293 8.67 -2.34 -9.56
C HIS A 293 8.57 -2.38 -11.08
N GLU A 294 9.69 -2.67 -11.76
CA GLU A 294 9.72 -2.82 -13.22
C GLU A 294 8.81 -3.96 -13.70
N LEU A 295 8.92 -5.15 -13.10
CA LEU A 295 8.09 -6.31 -13.45
C LEU A 295 6.59 -6.05 -13.26
N VAL A 296 6.22 -5.42 -12.14
CA VAL A 296 4.82 -5.05 -11.86
C VAL A 296 4.35 -4.00 -12.88
N GLY A 297 5.21 -3.05 -13.25
CA GLY A 297 4.95 -2.08 -14.33
C GLY A 297 4.65 -2.76 -15.67
N MET A 298 5.45 -3.76 -16.05
CA MET A 298 5.22 -4.57 -17.26
C MET A 298 3.85 -5.24 -17.23
N VAL A 299 3.46 -5.87 -16.11
CA VAL A 299 2.16 -6.55 -15.99
C VAL A 299 0.99 -5.58 -16.01
N ARG A 300 1.11 -4.39 -15.41
CA ARG A 300 0.09 -3.36 -15.52
C ARG A 300 -0.10 -2.88 -16.95
N PHE A 301 0.99 -2.69 -17.70
CA PHE A 301 0.89 -2.38 -19.13
C PHE A 301 0.16 -3.48 -19.89
N ILE A 302 0.55 -4.75 -19.69
CA ILE A 302 -0.11 -5.91 -20.30
C ILE A 302 -1.61 -5.90 -20.02
N ARG A 303 -2.03 -5.70 -18.76
CA ARG A 303 -3.45 -5.67 -18.38
C ARG A 303 -4.20 -4.59 -19.15
N ARG A 304 -3.66 -3.37 -19.23
CA ARG A 304 -4.28 -2.28 -20.00
C ARG A 304 -4.44 -2.63 -21.48
N VAL A 305 -3.43 -3.24 -22.09
CA VAL A 305 -3.52 -3.69 -23.49
C VAL A 305 -4.60 -4.75 -23.66
N LEU A 306 -4.68 -5.73 -22.76
CA LEU A 306 -5.72 -6.76 -22.82
C LEU A 306 -7.12 -6.14 -22.63
N ASP A 307 -7.28 -5.18 -21.72
CA ASP A 307 -8.56 -4.53 -21.44
C ASP A 307 -9.07 -3.70 -22.63
N GLN A 308 -8.16 -3.13 -23.42
CA GLN A 308 -8.49 -2.45 -24.67
C GLN A 308 -8.94 -3.42 -25.77
N LEU A 309 -8.34 -4.61 -25.83
CA LEU A 309 -8.62 -5.60 -26.88
C LEU A 309 -9.83 -6.48 -26.59
N ASP A 310 -10.10 -6.76 -25.33
CA ASP A 310 -11.20 -7.61 -24.86
C ASP A 310 -11.93 -6.92 -23.69
N PRO A 311 -12.63 -5.79 -23.98
CA PRO A 311 -13.37 -5.05 -22.97
C PRO A 311 -14.54 -5.91 -22.44
N GLY A 312 -14.74 -5.92 -21.12
CA GLY A 312 -15.78 -6.73 -20.47
C GLY A 312 -15.33 -8.12 -20.03
N SER A 313 -14.08 -8.51 -20.32
CA SER A 313 -13.45 -9.73 -19.84
C SER A 313 -12.39 -9.47 -18.77
N GLU A 314 -12.43 -8.32 -18.09
CA GLU A 314 -11.38 -7.92 -17.12
C GLU A 314 -11.26 -8.90 -15.95
N ASP A 315 -12.37 -9.52 -15.57
CA ASP A 315 -12.45 -10.50 -14.47
C ASP A 315 -11.95 -11.91 -14.87
N ARG A 316 -11.63 -12.14 -16.15
CA ARG A 316 -11.14 -13.45 -16.62
C ARG A 316 -9.66 -13.60 -16.34
N GLU A 317 -9.25 -14.83 -16.01
CA GLU A 317 -7.82 -15.17 -15.94
C GLU A 317 -7.11 -14.80 -17.24
N VAL A 318 -5.93 -14.19 -17.12
CA VAL A 318 -5.12 -13.75 -18.26
C VAL A 318 -4.94 -14.87 -19.28
N ALA A 319 -4.64 -16.10 -18.85
CA ALA A 319 -4.45 -17.23 -19.74
C ALA A 319 -5.68 -17.52 -20.64
N LEU A 320 -6.89 -17.36 -20.10
CA LEU A 320 -8.12 -17.56 -20.87
C LEU A 320 -8.35 -16.44 -21.88
N ARG A 321 -8.03 -15.19 -21.51
CA ARG A 321 -8.09 -14.04 -22.42
C ARG A 321 -7.13 -14.20 -23.58
N LEU A 322 -5.90 -14.62 -23.30
CA LEU A 322 -4.89 -14.89 -24.33
C LEU A 322 -5.36 -15.96 -25.31
N ALA A 323 -5.84 -17.10 -24.82
CA ALA A 323 -6.33 -18.19 -25.66
C ALA A 323 -7.48 -17.74 -26.59
N ALA A 324 -8.39 -16.89 -26.08
CA ALA A 324 -9.47 -16.33 -26.90
C ALA A 324 -8.94 -15.38 -28.00
N LEU A 325 -8.01 -14.48 -27.66
CA LEU A 325 -7.42 -13.53 -28.60
C LEU A 325 -6.55 -14.20 -29.66
N GLU A 326 -5.82 -15.26 -29.29
CA GLU A 326 -5.08 -16.11 -30.23
C GLU A 326 -6.02 -16.81 -31.21
N HIS A 327 -7.08 -17.44 -30.71
CA HIS A 327 -8.07 -18.13 -31.55
C HIS A 327 -8.77 -17.18 -32.54
N GLN A 328 -8.97 -15.92 -32.14
CA GLN A 328 -9.53 -14.87 -33.00
C GLN A 328 -8.51 -14.29 -34.01
N GLY A 329 -7.24 -14.68 -33.94
CA GLY A 329 -6.17 -14.14 -34.79
C GLY A 329 -5.79 -12.69 -34.47
N VAL A 330 -6.20 -12.16 -33.32
CA VAL A 330 -5.87 -10.80 -32.87
C VAL A 330 -4.39 -10.73 -32.45
N MET A 331 -3.91 -11.81 -31.83
CA MET A 331 -2.58 -11.95 -31.24
C MET A 331 -1.87 -13.20 -31.79
N SER A 332 -0.56 -13.12 -32.04
CA SER A 332 0.24 -14.29 -32.39
C SER A 332 0.64 -15.10 -31.16
N SER A 333 0.95 -16.38 -31.33
CA SER A 333 1.36 -17.22 -30.20
C SER A 333 2.66 -16.80 -29.54
N ASP A 334 3.57 -16.15 -30.26
CA ASP A 334 4.80 -15.64 -29.65
C ASP A 334 4.50 -14.51 -28.64
N VAL A 335 3.56 -13.62 -28.98
CA VAL A 335 3.12 -12.54 -28.08
C VAL A 335 2.35 -13.10 -26.88
N ALA A 336 1.44 -14.07 -27.11
CA ALA A 336 0.70 -14.72 -26.04
C ALA A 336 1.63 -15.44 -25.05
N HIS A 337 2.63 -16.17 -25.54
CA HIS A 337 3.64 -16.80 -24.69
C HIS A 337 4.44 -15.76 -23.91
N ALA A 338 4.88 -14.67 -24.55
CA ALA A 338 5.60 -13.59 -23.87
C ALA A 338 4.77 -12.96 -22.73
N ILE A 339 3.47 -12.70 -22.97
CA ILE A 339 2.58 -12.17 -21.93
C ILE A 339 2.44 -13.16 -20.78
N ASN A 340 2.18 -14.43 -21.08
CA ASN A 340 1.98 -15.46 -20.07
C ASN A 340 3.26 -15.67 -19.22
N ASP A 341 4.44 -15.65 -19.84
CA ASP A 341 5.74 -15.72 -19.16
C ASP A 341 5.90 -14.57 -18.16
N THR A 342 5.66 -13.32 -18.58
CA THR A 342 5.78 -12.14 -17.72
C THR A 342 4.77 -12.15 -16.57
N VAL A 343 3.51 -12.49 -16.84
CA VAL A 343 2.47 -12.56 -15.80
C VAL A 343 2.75 -13.68 -14.78
N ARG A 344 3.26 -14.83 -15.23
CA ARG A 344 3.67 -15.92 -14.33
C ARG A 344 4.79 -15.51 -13.40
N TRP A 345 5.80 -14.79 -13.90
CA TRP A 345 6.88 -14.27 -13.06
C TRP A 345 6.40 -13.26 -12.04
N CYS A 346 5.49 -12.36 -12.42
CA CYS A 346 4.88 -11.42 -11.47
C CYS A 346 4.12 -12.19 -10.38
N LYS A 347 3.28 -13.18 -10.75
CA LYS A 347 2.60 -14.05 -9.78
C LYS A 347 3.58 -14.79 -8.86
N HIS A 348 4.72 -15.23 -9.38
CA HIS A 348 5.76 -15.88 -8.59
C HIS A 348 6.37 -14.92 -7.55
N VAL A 349 6.79 -13.73 -7.96
CA VAL A 349 7.29 -12.66 -7.05
C VAL A 349 6.23 -12.27 -6.03
N GLU A 350 4.97 -12.24 -6.43
CA GLU A 350 3.85 -11.86 -5.57
C GLU A 350 3.49 -12.89 -4.49
N THR A 351 3.87 -14.15 -4.68
CA THR A 351 3.48 -15.30 -3.82
C THR A 351 4.65 -15.91 -3.06
N GLN A 352 5.89 -15.71 -3.52
CA GLN A 352 7.09 -16.09 -2.77
C GLN A 352 7.53 -14.90 -1.92
N PHE A 353 7.75 -15.06 -0.61
CA PHE A 353 8.20 -13.96 0.26
C PHE A 353 9.72 -13.91 0.45
N THR A 354 10.45 -14.81 -0.21
CA THR A 354 11.91 -14.92 -0.12
C THR A 354 12.49 -14.91 -1.51
N PHE A 355 12.95 -13.75 -1.97
CA PHE A 355 13.64 -13.62 -3.24
C PHE A 355 14.73 -12.54 -3.17
N THR A 356 15.79 -12.68 -3.98
CA THR A 356 16.79 -11.64 -4.24
C THR A 356 16.59 -11.09 -5.65
N ALA A 357 17.10 -9.88 -5.91
CA ALA A 357 16.98 -9.23 -7.22
C ALA A 357 17.50 -10.13 -8.37
N GLN A 358 18.57 -10.87 -8.10
CA GLN A 358 19.23 -11.75 -9.08
C GLN A 358 18.40 -12.99 -9.44
N GLN A 359 17.37 -13.33 -8.67
CA GLN A 359 16.47 -14.45 -8.98
C GLN A 359 15.37 -14.07 -9.97
N ILE A 360 15.14 -12.77 -10.19
CA ILE A 360 14.22 -12.28 -11.22
C ILE A 360 15.01 -12.22 -12.54
N PRO A 361 14.62 -12.96 -13.60
CA PRO A 361 15.34 -12.97 -14.86
C PRO A 361 15.00 -11.72 -15.70
N LEU A 362 15.29 -10.53 -15.15
CA LEU A 362 14.78 -9.26 -15.64
C LEU A 362 15.23 -8.97 -17.08
N ASP A 363 16.47 -9.30 -17.45
CA ASP A 363 16.95 -9.11 -18.83
C ASP A 363 16.22 -10.00 -19.85
N TRP A 364 15.80 -11.20 -19.44
CA TRP A 364 14.97 -12.06 -20.29
C TRP A 364 13.53 -11.55 -20.35
N LEU A 365 12.98 -11.09 -19.21
CA LEU A 365 11.65 -10.50 -19.14
C LEU A 365 11.55 -9.20 -19.96
N ARG A 366 12.58 -8.35 -19.96
CA ARG A 366 12.68 -7.15 -20.81
C ARG A 366 12.56 -7.51 -22.29
N LYS A 367 13.30 -8.52 -22.75
CA LYS A 367 13.20 -9.00 -24.15
C LYS A 367 11.80 -9.51 -24.48
N ARG A 368 11.13 -10.19 -23.54
CA ARG A 368 9.72 -10.60 -23.72
C ARG A 368 8.81 -9.38 -23.80
N TYR A 369 9.05 -8.39 -22.95
CA TYR A 369 8.28 -7.17 -22.89
C TYR A 369 8.44 -6.31 -24.14
N ASP A 370 9.64 -6.20 -24.70
CA ASP A 370 9.90 -5.51 -25.98
C ASP A 370 9.01 -6.06 -27.11
N VAL A 371 8.92 -7.40 -27.23
CA VAL A 371 8.03 -8.07 -28.21
C VAL A 371 6.57 -7.67 -28.01
N ILE A 372 6.13 -7.56 -26.75
CA ILE A 372 4.75 -7.17 -26.42
C ILE A 372 4.51 -5.70 -26.78
N GLN A 373 5.47 -4.81 -26.47
CA GLN A 373 5.36 -3.38 -26.76
C GLN A 373 5.36 -3.09 -28.27
N GLU A 374 6.26 -3.73 -29.02
CA GLU A 374 6.31 -3.61 -30.48
C GLU A 374 5.01 -4.07 -31.14
N TRP A 375 4.46 -5.20 -30.68
CA TRP A 375 3.17 -5.69 -31.15
C TRP A 375 2.03 -4.73 -30.79
N ALA A 376 1.98 -4.25 -29.55
CA ALA A 376 0.92 -3.36 -29.07
C ALA A 376 0.95 -2.00 -29.79
N ALA A 377 2.13 -1.49 -30.15
CA ALA A 377 2.26 -0.24 -30.92
C ALA A 377 1.78 -0.35 -32.37
N GLY A 378 1.67 -1.56 -32.91
CA GLY A 378 1.13 -1.84 -34.24
C GLY A 378 -0.37 -2.10 -34.29
N LYS A 379 -1.06 -2.02 -33.15
CA LYS A 379 -2.53 -2.13 -33.02
C LYS A 379 -3.12 -0.75 -32.77
#